data_AF-A0A8B3P7I0-F1
#
_entry.id   AF-A0A8B3P7I0-F1
#
_cell.length_a   1.000
_cell.length_b   1.000
_cell.length_c   1.000
_cell.angle_alpha   90.00
_cell.angle_beta   90.00
_cell.angle_gamma   90.00
#
_symmetry.space_group_name_H-M   'P 1'
#
loop_
_entity.id
_entity.type
_entity.pdbx_description
1 polymer ?
#
loop_
_entity_poly.entity_id
_entity_poly.type
_entity_poly.pdbx_seq_one_letter_code
_entity_poly.pdbx_strand_id
1 'polypeptide(L)'
;MVVKALIDHPVADWVSRKVYDRLSSRALSCAVNARNHLIRAQKIADISTTVSYFCATHATEEAVACFVASAKANGYRSWASKMNIRDHAQKVVVASYAQVIADHAEQIDLAIAHNPAADDLLAKVRSGDKEVVYPLGLRLFSFNEDGENPSPAAANDALVSQFPDIRTMVEYVHKRASFRDTALYARDEGAPDLRTSTDQTYALPIRFFACPNAY
;
A
#
# COMPACT_ATOMS: atom_id res chain seq x y z
N MET A 1 -0.93 -9.69 -16.07
CA MET A 1 -0.82 -8.41 -16.81
C MET A 1 -1.42 -7.21 -16.04
N VAL A 2 -1.31 -7.17 -14.70
CA VAL A 2 -1.90 -6.12 -13.83
C VAL A 2 -0.86 -5.07 -13.42
N VAL A 3 0.40 -5.47 -13.21
CA VAL A 3 1.48 -4.57 -12.76
C VAL A 3 1.93 -3.57 -13.85
N LYS A 4 1.90 -3.96 -15.12
CA LYS A 4 2.27 -3.05 -16.23
C LYS A 4 1.33 -1.84 -16.29
N ALA A 5 0.04 -2.10 -16.24
CA ALA A 5 -0.97 -1.06 -16.31
C ALA A 5 -0.88 -0.07 -15.13
N LEU A 6 -0.39 -0.53 -13.97
CA LEU A 6 -0.13 0.34 -12.83
C LEU A 6 1.09 1.24 -12.99
N ILE A 7 2.21 0.68 -13.48
CA ILE A 7 3.44 1.46 -13.65
C ILE A 7 3.27 2.51 -14.74
N ASP A 8 2.51 2.18 -15.78
CA ASP A 8 2.25 3.05 -16.92
C ASP A 8 1.06 4.02 -16.66
N HIS A 9 0.43 3.96 -15.48
CA HIS A 9 -0.73 4.80 -15.14
C HIS A 9 -0.32 6.27 -14.91
N PRO A 10 -1.08 7.27 -15.38
CA PRO A 10 -0.77 8.70 -15.17
C PRO A 10 -0.57 9.09 -13.69
N VAL A 11 -1.33 8.48 -12.77
CA VAL A 11 -1.14 8.71 -11.33
C VAL A 11 0.21 8.14 -10.86
N ALA A 12 0.64 6.99 -11.37
CA ALA A 12 1.93 6.42 -11.00
C ALA A 12 3.11 7.22 -11.57
N ASP A 13 2.97 7.80 -12.76
CA ASP A 13 3.92 8.78 -13.29
C ASP A 13 3.98 10.02 -12.40
N TRP A 14 2.82 10.61 -12.07
CA TRP A 14 2.75 11.78 -11.19
C TRP A 14 3.41 11.50 -9.83
N VAL A 15 3.08 10.36 -9.19
CA VAL A 15 3.68 9.95 -7.90
C VAL A 15 5.20 9.81 -8.07
N SER A 16 5.66 9.17 -9.15
CA SER A 16 7.08 8.98 -9.43
C SER A 16 7.81 10.32 -9.57
N ARG A 17 7.24 11.31 -10.25
CA ARG A 17 7.81 12.66 -10.37
C ARG A 17 7.86 13.36 -9.00
N LYS A 18 6.74 13.40 -8.28
CA LYS A 18 6.64 14.09 -6.99
C LYS A 18 7.50 13.47 -5.89
N VAL A 19 7.84 12.18 -5.98
CA VAL A 19 8.79 11.53 -5.07
C VAL A 19 10.13 12.24 -5.08
N TYR A 20 10.66 12.62 -6.25
CA TYR A 20 11.94 13.32 -6.34
C TYR A 20 11.85 14.77 -5.86
N ASP A 21 10.69 15.41 -6.04
CA ASP A 21 10.48 16.81 -5.63
C ASP A 21 10.24 16.95 -4.11
N ARG A 22 9.55 15.97 -3.50
CA ARG A 22 8.99 16.10 -2.14
C ARG A 22 9.70 15.26 -1.10
N LEU A 23 10.38 14.18 -1.48
CA LEU A 23 11.08 13.30 -0.54
C LEU A 23 12.58 13.56 -0.58
N SER A 24 13.24 13.32 0.55
CA SER A 24 14.68 13.39 0.66
C SER A 24 15.24 12.22 1.47
N SER A 25 16.56 12.04 1.40
CA SER A 25 17.31 11.12 2.24
C SER A 25 16.78 9.67 2.18
N ARG A 26 16.54 9.07 3.37
CA ARG A 26 16.05 7.69 3.49
C ARG A 26 14.69 7.48 2.84
N ALA A 27 13.77 8.45 2.96
CA ALA A 27 12.44 8.31 2.38
C ALA A 27 12.50 8.18 0.85
N LEU A 28 13.29 9.07 0.20
CA LEU A 28 13.53 9.00 -1.24
C LEU A 28 14.19 7.68 -1.65
N SER A 29 15.23 7.25 -0.93
CA SER A 29 15.95 6.01 -1.24
C SER A 29 15.02 4.79 -1.18
N CYS A 30 14.17 4.70 -0.14
CA CYS A 30 13.17 3.65 0.00
C CYS A 30 12.11 3.71 -1.12
N ALA A 31 11.62 4.90 -1.48
CA ALA A 31 10.65 5.05 -2.58
C ALA A 31 11.21 4.55 -3.93
N VAL A 32 12.45 4.94 -4.25
CA VAL A 32 13.14 4.48 -5.46
C VAL A 32 13.34 2.97 -5.42
N ASN A 33 13.74 2.41 -4.28
CA ASN A 33 13.96 0.97 -4.16
C ASN A 33 12.64 0.19 -4.29
N ALA A 34 11.55 0.68 -3.70
CA ALA A 34 10.21 0.11 -3.85
C ALA A 34 9.81 0.00 -5.33
N ARG A 35 9.94 1.11 -6.08
CA ARG A 35 9.63 1.13 -7.52
C ARG A 35 10.50 0.16 -8.31
N ASN A 36 11.80 0.12 -8.04
CA ASN A 36 12.73 -0.80 -8.72
C ASN A 36 12.36 -2.26 -8.49
N HIS A 37 12.02 -2.63 -7.25
CA HIS A 37 11.57 -3.97 -6.92
C HIS A 37 10.23 -4.32 -7.57
N LEU A 38 9.29 -3.37 -7.67
CA LEU A 38 8.03 -3.57 -8.38
C LEU A 38 8.24 -3.82 -9.88
N ILE A 39 9.09 -3.02 -10.53
CA ILE A 39 9.46 -3.21 -11.95
C ILE A 39 10.12 -4.59 -12.16
N ARG A 40 10.99 -5.02 -11.24
CA ARG A 40 11.61 -6.36 -11.28
C ARG A 40 10.57 -7.46 -11.14
N ALA A 41 9.64 -7.32 -10.20
CA ALA A 41 8.55 -8.27 -10.00
C ALA A 41 7.74 -8.47 -11.29
N GLN A 42 7.42 -7.38 -11.99
CA GLN A 42 6.75 -7.45 -13.29
C GLN A 42 7.59 -8.17 -14.34
N LYS A 43 8.85 -7.80 -14.51
CA LYS A 43 9.72 -8.36 -15.56
C LYS A 43 9.97 -9.86 -15.41
N ILE A 44 9.97 -10.36 -14.17
CA ILE A 44 10.23 -11.77 -13.87
C ILE A 44 8.94 -12.59 -13.68
N ALA A 45 7.76 -11.96 -13.70
CA ALA A 45 6.48 -12.61 -13.42
C ALA A 45 6.23 -13.85 -14.31
N ASP A 46 6.52 -13.73 -15.61
CA ASP A 46 6.31 -14.81 -16.57
C ASP A 46 7.43 -15.87 -16.57
N ILE A 47 8.52 -15.63 -15.82
CA ILE A 47 9.68 -16.51 -15.73
C ILE A 47 9.65 -17.30 -14.41
N SER A 48 9.36 -16.64 -13.30
CA SER A 48 9.31 -17.25 -11.97
C SER A 48 8.34 -16.51 -11.06
N THR A 49 7.21 -17.16 -10.77
CA THR A 49 6.21 -16.68 -9.82
C THR A 49 6.83 -16.42 -8.44
N THR A 50 7.70 -17.32 -7.97
CA THR A 50 8.34 -17.19 -6.64
C THR A 50 9.26 -15.97 -6.58
N VAL A 51 10.13 -15.78 -7.57
CA VAL A 51 11.03 -14.63 -7.59
C VAL A 51 10.27 -13.32 -7.81
N SER A 52 9.20 -13.35 -8.61
CA SER A 52 8.30 -12.22 -8.80
C SER A 52 7.63 -11.82 -7.49
N TYR A 53 7.08 -12.79 -6.76
CA TYR A 53 6.47 -12.60 -5.45
C TYR A 53 7.46 -12.05 -4.41
N PHE A 54 8.69 -12.58 -4.39
CA PHE A 54 9.77 -12.06 -3.55
C PHE A 54 10.05 -10.57 -3.83
N CYS A 55 10.16 -10.20 -5.12
CA CYS A 55 10.37 -8.82 -5.53
C CYS A 55 9.20 -7.92 -5.15
N ALA A 56 7.96 -8.37 -5.34
CA ALA A 56 6.77 -7.60 -5.00
C ALA A 56 6.67 -7.38 -3.48
N THR A 57 6.99 -8.39 -2.68
CA THR A 57 7.04 -8.28 -1.22
C THR A 57 8.10 -7.27 -0.77
N HIS A 58 9.30 -7.29 -1.37
CA HIS A 58 10.34 -6.30 -1.10
C HIS A 58 9.91 -4.88 -1.49
N ALA A 59 9.19 -4.73 -2.60
CA ALA A 59 8.64 -3.44 -3.01
C ALA A 59 7.69 -2.87 -1.93
N THR A 60 6.80 -3.70 -1.38
CA THR A 60 5.89 -3.32 -0.30
C THR A 60 6.65 -2.93 0.98
N GLU A 61 7.67 -3.70 1.38
CA GLU A 61 8.46 -3.38 2.57
C GLU A 61 9.20 -2.05 2.47
N GLU A 62 9.74 -1.73 1.29
CA GLU A 62 10.40 -0.46 1.02
C GLU A 62 9.40 0.69 0.95
N ALA A 63 8.21 0.47 0.40
CA ALA A 63 7.14 1.46 0.42
C ALA A 63 6.72 1.81 1.85
N VAL A 64 6.58 0.81 2.73
CA VAL A 64 6.31 1.02 4.16
C VAL A 64 7.47 1.76 4.84
N ALA A 65 8.72 1.38 4.55
CA ALA A 65 9.89 2.07 5.10
C ALA A 65 9.95 3.55 4.65
N CYS A 66 9.59 3.83 3.39
CA CYS A 66 9.43 5.18 2.86
C CYS A 66 8.35 5.94 3.63
N PHE A 67 7.15 5.37 3.79
CA PHE A 67 6.04 5.96 4.54
C PHE A 67 6.47 6.37 5.96
N VAL A 68 7.09 5.45 6.70
CA VAL A 68 7.56 5.72 8.07
C VAL A 68 8.67 6.78 8.11
N ALA A 69 9.62 6.73 7.18
CA ALA A 69 10.69 7.72 7.09
C ALA A 69 10.13 9.11 6.76
N SER A 70 9.17 9.19 5.85
CA SER A 70 8.47 10.43 5.49
C SER A 70 7.67 10.98 6.67
N ALA A 71 6.91 10.13 7.39
CA ALA A 71 6.18 10.53 8.59
C ALA A 71 7.11 11.12 9.67
N LYS A 72 8.29 10.54 9.88
CA LYS A 72 9.31 11.08 10.81
C LYS A 72 9.85 12.45 10.41
N ALA A 73 9.90 12.76 9.12
CA ALA A 73 10.36 14.03 8.58
C ALA A 73 9.27 15.12 8.60
N ASN A 74 8.00 14.72 8.55
CA ASN A 74 6.85 15.63 8.37
C ASN A 74 5.99 15.77 9.63
N GLY A 75 6.60 15.93 10.81
CA GLY A 75 5.88 16.26 12.06
C GLY A 75 5.29 15.08 12.83
N TYR A 76 5.32 13.85 12.29
CA TYR A 76 4.74 12.65 12.94
C TYR A 76 5.77 11.76 13.65
N ARG A 77 6.93 12.33 14.02
CA ARG A 77 8.06 11.57 14.59
C ARG A 77 7.69 10.80 15.87
N SER A 78 6.88 11.38 16.75
CA SER A 78 6.47 10.78 18.02
C SER A 78 5.69 9.47 17.86
N TRP A 79 4.91 9.34 16.78
CA TRP A 79 4.19 8.11 16.45
C TRP A 79 5.03 7.18 15.58
N ALA A 80 5.62 7.69 14.50
CA ALA A 80 6.38 6.88 13.54
C ALA A 80 7.65 6.24 14.14
N SER A 81 8.19 6.80 15.23
CA SER A 81 9.35 6.21 15.93
C SER A 81 9.01 5.03 16.83
N LYS A 82 7.73 4.79 17.13
CA LYS A 82 7.28 3.60 17.86
C LYS A 82 7.36 2.34 17.02
N MET A 83 7.38 2.49 15.70
CA MET A 83 7.49 1.37 14.77
C MET A 83 8.95 0.99 14.53
N ASN A 84 9.26 -0.28 14.77
CA ASN A 84 10.53 -0.88 14.38
C ASN A 84 10.45 -1.35 12.92
N ILE A 85 10.96 -0.52 12.00
CA ILE A 85 11.01 -0.85 10.55
C ILE A 85 11.91 -2.05 10.21
N ARG A 86 12.69 -2.57 11.15
CA ARG A 86 13.47 -3.82 10.94
C ARG A 86 12.65 -5.06 11.25
N ASP A 87 11.54 -4.89 11.96
CA ASP A 87 10.60 -5.96 12.27
C ASP A 87 9.62 -6.13 11.09
N HIS A 88 9.69 -7.29 10.44
CA HIS A 88 8.83 -7.61 9.30
C HIS A 88 7.35 -7.66 9.70
N ALA A 89 7.02 -8.13 10.90
CA ALA A 89 5.64 -8.19 11.35
C ALA A 89 5.04 -6.78 11.47
N GLN A 90 5.81 -5.82 11.97
CA GLN A 90 5.36 -4.43 12.08
C GLN A 90 5.21 -3.75 10.71
N LYS A 91 6.08 -4.06 9.74
CA LYS A 91 5.88 -3.59 8.36
C LYS A 91 4.59 -4.12 7.75
N VAL A 92 4.26 -5.38 8.03
CA VAL A 92 3.05 -6.02 7.51
C VAL A 92 1.78 -5.40 8.11
N VAL A 93 1.81 -4.91 9.36
CA VAL A 93 0.68 -4.15 9.93
C VAL A 93 0.34 -2.94 9.03
N VAL A 94 1.35 -2.13 8.68
CA VAL A 94 1.14 -0.92 7.84
C VAL A 94 0.68 -1.29 6.44
N ALA A 95 1.28 -2.33 5.84
CA ALA A 95 0.85 -2.80 4.52
C ALA A 95 -0.59 -3.34 4.55
N SER A 96 -0.98 -4.05 5.61
CA SER A 96 -2.34 -4.56 5.80
C SER A 96 -3.34 -3.44 5.99
N TYR A 97 -2.98 -2.40 6.74
CA TYR A 97 -3.81 -1.21 6.91
C TYR A 97 -4.08 -0.52 5.58
N ALA A 98 -3.03 -0.24 4.80
CA ALA A 98 -3.17 0.38 3.49
C ALA A 98 -3.96 -0.49 2.51
N GLN A 99 -3.86 -1.84 2.60
CA GLN A 99 -4.71 -2.73 1.81
C GLN A 99 -6.18 -2.62 2.20
N VAL A 100 -6.51 -2.61 3.50
CA VAL A 100 -7.90 -2.46 3.96
C VAL A 100 -8.50 -1.14 3.46
N ILE A 101 -7.72 -0.06 3.48
CA ILE A 101 -8.14 1.22 2.89
C ILE A 101 -8.36 1.09 1.38
N ALA A 102 -7.44 0.43 0.66
CA ALA A 102 -7.57 0.24 -0.79
C ALA A 102 -8.81 -0.59 -1.15
N ASP A 103 -9.08 -1.66 -0.39
CA ASP A 103 -10.26 -2.51 -0.57
C ASP A 103 -11.55 -1.71 -0.29
N HIS A 104 -11.56 -0.86 0.73
CA HIS A 104 -12.69 0.01 1.01
C HIS A 104 -12.89 1.09 -0.07
N ALA A 105 -11.80 1.69 -0.56
CA ALA A 105 -11.83 2.64 -1.67
C ALA A 105 -12.42 2.01 -2.94
N GLU A 106 -12.09 0.74 -3.22
CA GLU A 106 -12.70 -0.02 -4.31
C GLU A 106 -14.21 -0.21 -4.11
N GLN A 107 -14.67 -0.58 -2.91
CA GLN A 107 -16.09 -0.79 -2.61
C GLN A 107 -16.97 0.44 -2.81
N ILE A 108 -16.41 1.64 -2.62
CA ILE A 108 -17.13 2.91 -2.79
C ILE A 108 -16.92 3.54 -4.18
N ASP A 109 -16.35 2.79 -5.14
CA ASP A 109 -15.98 3.27 -6.47
C ASP A 109 -15.13 4.55 -6.44
N LEU A 110 -14.22 4.65 -5.47
CA LEU A 110 -13.28 5.77 -5.41
C LEU A 110 -12.21 5.58 -6.48
N ALA A 111 -12.15 6.52 -7.42
CA ALA A 111 -11.12 6.58 -8.44
C ALA A 111 -10.18 7.76 -8.17
N ILE A 112 -8.89 7.56 -8.43
CA ILE A 112 -7.88 8.63 -8.31
C ILE A 112 -7.48 9.05 -9.72
N ALA A 113 -7.55 10.36 -10.00
CA ALA A 113 -7.18 10.93 -11.29
C ALA A 113 -6.12 12.03 -11.13
N HIS A 114 -5.26 12.18 -12.12
CA HIS A 114 -4.35 13.33 -12.22
C HIS A 114 -5.08 14.51 -12.86
N ASN A 115 -4.98 15.68 -12.22
CA ASN A 115 -5.39 16.96 -12.81
C ASN A 115 -4.17 17.62 -13.48
N PRO A 116 -4.08 17.61 -14.82
CA PRO A 116 -2.91 18.15 -15.52
C PRO A 116 -2.78 19.67 -15.40
N ALA A 117 -3.89 20.39 -15.19
CA ALA A 117 -3.88 21.84 -15.11
C ALA A 117 -3.25 22.36 -13.80
N ALA A 118 -3.51 21.66 -12.69
CA ALA A 118 -2.96 22.00 -11.37
C ALA A 118 -1.72 21.16 -10.99
N ASP A 119 -1.38 20.16 -11.79
CA ASP A 119 -0.40 19.11 -11.49
C ASP A 119 -0.59 18.48 -10.11
N ASP A 120 -1.83 18.07 -9.80
CA ASP A 120 -2.21 17.47 -8.52
C ASP A 120 -3.17 16.26 -8.69
N LEU A 121 -3.46 15.55 -7.61
CA LEU A 121 -4.38 14.40 -7.62
C LEU A 121 -5.79 14.79 -7.16
N LEU A 122 -6.78 14.15 -7.77
CA LEU A 122 -8.20 14.28 -7.45
C LEU A 122 -8.76 12.91 -7.07
N ALA A 123 -9.63 12.87 -6.07
CA ALA A 123 -10.51 11.74 -5.82
C ALA A 123 -11.83 11.97 -6.55
N LYS A 124 -12.32 10.94 -7.23
CA LYS A 124 -13.64 10.88 -7.84
C LYS A 124 -14.44 9.83 -7.08
N VAL A 125 -15.62 10.21 -6.62
CA VAL A 125 -16.53 9.31 -5.90
C VAL A 125 -17.89 9.34 -6.58
N ARG A 126 -18.47 8.17 -6.82
CA ARG A 126 -19.83 8.06 -7.33
C ARG A 126 -20.82 8.19 -6.16
N SER A 127 -21.70 9.19 -6.22
CA SER A 127 -22.78 9.40 -5.25
C SER A 127 -24.11 9.40 -5.98
N GLY A 128 -24.80 8.24 -5.96
CA GLY A 128 -25.94 8.00 -6.83
C GLY A 128 -25.54 8.10 -8.32
N ASP A 129 -26.28 8.89 -9.09
CA ASP A 129 -26.01 9.10 -10.52
C ASP A 129 -24.96 10.20 -10.81
N LYS A 130 -24.34 10.80 -9.78
CA LYS A 130 -23.41 11.92 -9.93
C LYS A 130 -21.98 11.50 -9.58
N GLU A 131 -21.03 11.92 -10.41
CA GLU A 131 -19.61 11.90 -10.06
C GLU A 131 -19.30 13.18 -9.27
N VAL A 132 -18.76 13.02 -8.06
CA VAL A 132 -18.29 14.13 -7.23
C VAL A 132 -16.77 14.09 -7.19
N VAL A 133 -16.14 15.25 -7.38
CA VAL A 133 -14.68 15.39 -7.46
C VAL A 133 -14.17 16.15 -6.23
N TYR A 134 -13.19 15.58 -5.55
CA TYR A 134 -12.55 16.15 -4.37
C TYR A 134 -11.05 16.32 -4.62
N PRO A 135 -10.42 17.43 -4.21
CA PRO A 135 -8.97 17.51 -4.14
C PRO A 135 -8.43 16.41 -3.23
N LEU A 136 -7.46 15.63 -3.71
CA LEU A 136 -6.85 14.58 -2.89
C LEU A 136 -5.79 15.22 -1.99
N GLY A 137 -6.18 15.62 -0.78
CA GLY A 137 -5.23 16.04 0.24
C GLY A 137 -4.40 14.84 0.72
N LEU A 138 -3.11 14.79 0.41
CA LEU A 138 -2.17 13.74 0.87
C LEU A 138 -1.80 13.87 2.36
N ARG A 139 -2.74 14.26 3.23
CA ARG A 139 -2.49 14.34 4.67
C ARG A 139 -2.56 12.91 5.25
N LEU A 140 -1.38 12.40 5.63
CA LEU A 140 -1.10 10.99 6.00
C LEU A 140 -2.02 10.39 7.09
N PHE A 141 -2.68 11.21 7.90
CA PHE A 141 -3.48 10.76 9.05
C PHE A 141 -4.82 11.49 9.22
N SER A 142 -5.19 12.40 8.32
CA SER A 142 -6.47 13.11 8.42
C SER A 142 -7.46 12.52 7.41
N PHE A 143 -8.01 11.34 7.72
CA PHE A 143 -9.34 10.99 7.23
C PHE A 143 -10.36 11.76 8.08
N ASN A 144 -10.28 13.09 8.01
CA ASN A 144 -11.17 14.01 8.70
C ASN A 144 -11.64 15.02 7.66
N GLU A 145 -12.94 15.32 7.69
CA GLU A 145 -13.53 16.40 6.89
C GLU A 145 -12.88 17.75 7.22
N ASP A 146 -12.37 17.90 8.45
CA ASP A 146 -11.51 19.00 8.86
C ASP A 146 -10.04 18.70 8.56
N GLY A 147 -9.54 19.29 7.48
CA GLY A 147 -8.15 19.17 7.07
C GLY A 147 -7.16 19.62 8.13
N GLU A 148 -7.52 20.57 9.00
CA GLU A 148 -6.63 21.12 10.03
C GLU A 148 -6.53 20.26 11.29
N ASN A 149 -7.34 19.20 11.40
CA ASN A 149 -7.29 18.29 12.54
C ASN A 149 -6.17 17.23 12.37
N PRO A 150 -5.11 17.26 13.20
CA PRO A 150 -4.00 16.33 13.10
C PRO A 150 -4.27 14.96 13.74
N SER A 151 -5.47 14.74 14.30
CA SER A 151 -5.79 13.55 15.09
C SER A 151 -5.91 12.31 14.21
N PRO A 152 -5.15 11.23 14.50
CA PRO A 152 -5.29 9.94 13.81
C PRO A 152 -6.49 9.12 14.32
N ALA A 153 -7.26 9.62 15.29
CA ALA A 153 -8.33 8.85 15.95
C ALA A 153 -9.39 8.36 14.97
N ALA A 154 -9.89 9.23 14.09
CA ALA A 154 -10.90 8.84 13.10
C ALA A 154 -10.39 7.72 12.16
N ALA A 155 -9.13 7.81 11.72
CA ALA A 155 -8.51 6.80 10.88
C ALA A 155 -8.30 5.46 11.61
N ASN A 156 -7.99 5.51 12.92
CA ASN A 156 -7.89 4.33 13.77
C ASN A 156 -9.27 3.70 14.02
N ASP A 157 -10.28 4.50 14.34
CA ASP A 157 -11.64 4.01 14.61
C ASP A 157 -12.26 3.38 13.36
N ALA A 158 -12.04 3.99 12.20
CA ALA A 158 -12.44 3.43 10.90
C ALA A 158 -11.73 2.11 10.58
N LEU A 159 -10.48 1.91 11.02
CA LEU A 159 -9.79 0.64 10.88
C LEU A 159 -10.37 -0.42 11.81
N VAL A 160 -10.50 -0.07 13.09
CA VAL A 160 -10.93 -1.00 14.14
C VAL A 160 -12.36 -1.49 13.85
N SER A 161 -13.24 -0.62 13.32
CA SER A 161 -14.61 -0.98 12.97
C SER A 161 -14.74 -2.04 11.87
N GLN A 162 -13.68 -2.30 11.10
CA GLN A 162 -13.65 -3.39 10.11
C GLN A 162 -13.51 -4.78 10.76
N PHE A 163 -13.21 -4.84 12.05
CA PHE A 163 -13.00 -6.08 12.78
C PHE A 163 -14.01 -6.23 13.91
N PRO A 164 -14.55 -7.45 14.15
CA PRO A 164 -15.45 -7.71 15.26
C PRO A 164 -14.82 -7.41 16.63
N ASP A 165 -13.52 -7.66 16.76
CA ASP A 165 -12.72 -7.38 17.94
C ASP A 165 -11.22 -7.24 17.61
N ILE A 166 -10.45 -6.71 18.56
CA ILE A 166 -9.00 -6.51 18.42
C ILE A 166 -8.24 -7.82 18.20
N ARG A 167 -8.70 -8.93 18.80
CA ARG A 167 -8.04 -10.24 18.64
C ARG A 167 -8.11 -10.70 17.18
N THR A 168 -9.27 -10.54 16.55
CA THR A 168 -9.50 -10.88 15.14
C THR A 168 -8.62 -10.03 14.23
N MET A 169 -8.48 -8.73 14.53
CA MET A 169 -7.54 -7.85 13.81
C MET A 169 -6.09 -8.34 13.94
N VAL A 170 -5.66 -8.70 15.16
CA VAL A 170 -4.31 -9.20 15.45
C VAL A 170 -4.06 -10.53 14.72
N GLU A 171 -4.99 -11.47 14.76
CA GLU A 171 -4.90 -12.76 14.05
C GLU A 171 -4.82 -12.56 12.53
N TYR A 172 -5.64 -11.67 11.97
CA TYR A 172 -5.61 -11.31 10.55
C TYR A 172 -4.23 -10.77 10.13
N VAL A 173 -3.66 -9.85 10.92
CA VAL A 173 -2.34 -9.28 10.69
C VAL A 173 -1.24 -10.33 10.85
N HIS A 174 -1.28 -11.19 11.86
CA HIS A 174 -0.29 -12.26 12.06
C HIS A 174 -0.34 -13.31 10.95
N LYS A 175 -1.52 -13.70 10.49
CA LYS A 175 -1.68 -14.59 9.33
C LYS A 175 -1.02 -13.98 8.10
N ARG A 176 -1.21 -12.68 7.86
CA ARG A 176 -0.53 -11.96 6.77
C ARG A 176 0.98 -11.85 6.96
N ALA A 177 1.44 -11.59 8.18
CA ALA A 177 2.87 -11.45 8.47
C ALA A 177 3.63 -12.75 8.22
N SER A 178 3.03 -13.87 8.64
CA SER A 178 3.57 -15.21 8.43
C SER A 178 3.43 -15.74 7.00
N PHE A 179 2.53 -15.15 6.20
CA PHE A 179 2.32 -15.57 4.81
C PHE A 179 3.57 -15.38 3.94
N ARG A 180 4.33 -14.30 4.15
CA ARG A 180 5.63 -14.11 3.47
C ARG A 180 6.52 -15.33 3.67
N ASP A 181 6.63 -15.81 4.91
CA ASP A 181 7.51 -16.92 5.24
C ASP A 181 6.96 -18.24 4.71
N THR A 182 5.64 -18.44 4.76
CA THR A 182 4.98 -19.60 4.13
C THR A 182 5.22 -19.65 2.62
N ALA A 183 5.19 -18.50 1.96
CA ALA A 183 5.30 -18.41 0.51
C ALA A 183 6.74 -18.57 -0.01
N LEU A 184 7.75 -18.28 0.81
CA LEU A 184 9.15 -18.19 0.39
C LEU A 184 10.07 -19.26 0.96
N TYR A 185 9.76 -19.82 2.12
CA TYR A 185 10.65 -20.74 2.82
C TYR A 185 10.03 -22.11 3.01
N ALA A 186 10.85 -23.14 2.85
CA ALA A 186 10.45 -24.50 3.17
C ALA A 186 10.11 -24.63 4.66
N ARG A 187 9.07 -25.40 4.93
CA ARG A 187 8.64 -25.78 6.28
C ARG A 187 8.79 -27.29 6.43
N ASP A 188 8.60 -27.77 7.64
CA ASP A 188 8.59 -29.22 7.92
C ASP A 188 7.56 -29.97 7.07
N GLU A 189 6.52 -29.26 6.62
CA GLU A 189 5.44 -29.73 5.75
C GLU A 189 5.83 -29.81 4.25
N GLY A 190 6.98 -29.24 3.85
CA GLY A 190 7.48 -29.27 2.48
C GLY A 190 7.95 -27.92 1.92
N ALA A 191 8.25 -27.92 0.62
CA ALA A 191 8.63 -26.71 -0.12
C ALA A 191 7.39 -25.87 -0.51
N PRO A 192 7.49 -24.53 -0.56
CA PRO A 192 6.38 -23.68 -0.99
C PRO A 192 6.00 -23.96 -2.44
N ASP A 193 4.72 -24.23 -2.70
CA ASP A 193 4.18 -24.29 -4.06
C ASP A 193 3.21 -23.13 -4.29
N LEU A 194 3.70 -22.10 -4.99
CA LEU A 194 2.92 -20.92 -5.38
C LEU A 194 2.19 -21.10 -6.72
N ARG A 195 2.26 -22.29 -7.34
CA ARG A 195 1.63 -22.55 -8.65
C ARG A 195 0.19 -23.06 -8.51
N THR A 196 -0.15 -23.67 -7.38
CA THR A 196 -1.43 -24.36 -7.15
C THR A 196 -2.42 -23.57 -6.29
N SER A 197 -2.01 -22.41 -5.78
CA SER A 197 -2.81 -21.70 -4.81
C SER A 197 -3.85 -20.76 -5.45
N THR A 198 -5.11 -21.17 -5.39
CA THR A 198 -6.29 -20.35 -5.72
C THR A 198 -6.63 -19.33 -4.64
N ASP A 199 -5.84 -19.25 -3.57
CA ASP A 199 -6.10 -18.35 -2.45
C ASP A 199 -5.91 -16.88 -2.89
N GLN A 200 -6.90 -16.03 -2.66
CA GLN A 200 -6.82 -14.61 -3.05
C GLN A 200 -5.71 -13.85 -2.31
N THR A 201 -5.09 -14.48 -1.30
CA THR A 201 -3.91 -14.00 -0.57
C THR A 201 -2.65 -13.91 -1.46
N TYR A 202 -2.51 -14.73 -2.51
CA TYR A 202 -1.33 -14.68 -3.40
C TYR A 202 -1.33 -13.46 -4.34
N ALA A 203 -2.51 -12.85 -4.54
CA ALA A 203 -2.65 -11.62 -5.30
C ALA A 203 -2.24 -10.37 -4.49
N LEU A 204 -1.94 -10.49 -3.19
CA LEU A 204 -1.85 -9.35 -2.26
C LEU A 204 -0.74 -8.33 -2.53
N PRO A 205 0.54 -8.71 -2.74
CA PRO A 205 1.53 -7.69 -3.05
C PRO A 205 1.28 -7.06 -4.43
N ILE A 206 0.53 -7.72 -5.32
CA ILE A 206 0.11 -7.17 -6.62
C ILE A 206 -1.11 -6.25 -6.46
N ARG A 207 -2.09 -6.61 -5.63
CA ARG A 207 -3.28 -5.80 -5.28
C ARG A 207 -2.95 -4.57 -4.44
N PHE A 208 -1.89 -4.61 -3.65
CA PHE A 208 -1.38 -3.42 -2.96
C PHE A 208 -0.98 -2.33 -3.95
N PHE A 209 -0.47 -2.72 -5.12
CA PHE A 209 -0.22 -1.78 -6.21
C PHE A 209 -1.45 -1.60 -7.09
N ALA A 210 -2.33 -2.61 -7.21
CA ALA A 210 -3.52 -2.60 -8.06
C ALA A 210 -4.78 -2.18 -7.31
N CYS A 211 -5.08 -0.87 -7.28
CA CYS A 211 -6.47 -0.45 -7.10
C CYS A 211 -7.23 -0.77 -8.41
N PRO A 212 -8.20 -1.71 -8.42
CA PRO A 212 -8.88 -2.13 -9.65
C PRO A 212 -9.82 -1.09 -10.25
N ASN A 213 -10.03 0.04 -9.57
CA ASN A 213 -10.86 1.16 -10.02
C ASN A 213 -10.05 2.39 -10.49
N ALA A 214 -8.74 2.21 -10.72
CA ALA A 214 -7.94 3.15 -11.51
C ALA A 214 -8.03 2.90 -13.04
N TYR A 215 -9.03 2.14 -13.49
CA TYR A 215 -9.28 1.80 -14.89
C TYR A 215 -10.54 2.46 -15.42
#